data_AF-A0A7S3IPQ7-F1
#
_entry.id   AF-A0A7S3IPQ7-F1
#
_cell.length_a   1.000
_cell.length_b   1.000
_cell.length_c   1.000
_cell.angle_alpha   90.00
_cell.angle_beta   90.00
_cell.angle_gamma   90.00
#
_symmetry.space_group_name_H-M   'P 1'
#
loop_
_entity.id
_entity.type
_entity.pdbx_description
1 polymer ?
#
loop_
_entity_poly.entity_id
_entity_poly.type
_entity_poly.pdbx_seq_one_letter_code
_entity_poly.pdbx_strand_id
1 'polypeptide(L)'
;MTFNNMACYYRRIGKMRTALNFLQRALTIESRLQRPETQADTHLNICAVLSQLNKHELALNHAMSAVILLQEMMLRRKLDPSSAQEDEFEDMPLPTGDGQPPKEQNKDKVAVLAIAYHNMGVEQ
;
A
#
# COMPACT_ATOMS: atom_id res chain seq x y z
N MET A 1 -4.50 3.03 -8.41
CA MET A 1 -4.20 1.90 -9.32
C MET A 1 -3.31 2.23 -10.52
N THR A 2 -3.66 3.17 -11.43
CA THR A 2 -2.92 3.37 -12.69
C THR A 2 -1.42 3.71 -12.52
N PHE A 3 -1.06 4.55 -11.55
CA PHE A 3 0.33 4.93 -11.33
C PHE A 3 1.19 3.81 -10.72
N ASN A 4 0.63 2.97 -9.86
CA ASN A 4 1.34 1.81 -9.28
C ASN A 4 1.65 0.77 -10.37
N ASN A 5 0.73 0.55 -11.31
CA ASN A 5 0.98 -0.34 -12.46
C ASN A 5 2.09 0.21 -13.37
N MET A 6 2.09 1.52 -13.63
CA MET A 6 3.17 2.18 -14.39
C MET A 6 4.51 2.04 -13.67
N ALA A 7 4.55 2.25 -12.35
CA ALA A 7 5.77 2.07 -11.58
C ALA A 7 6.31 0.63 -11.64
N CYS A 8 5.44 -0.37 -11.51
CA CYS A 8 5.80 -1.79 -11.69
C CYS A 8 6.37 -2.07 -13.08
N TYR A 9 5.77 -1.51 -14.13
CA TYR A 9 6.29 -1.62 -15.49
C TYR A 9 7.70 -1.00 -15.61
N TYR A 10 7.88 0.24 -15.14
CA TYR A 10 9.19 0.92 -15.18
C TYR A 10 10.25 0.21 -14.35
N ARG A 11 9.87 -0.42 -13.23
CA ARG A 11 10.76 -1.25 -12.42
C ARG A 11 11.25 -2.47 -13.19
N ARG A 12 10.35 -3.16 -13.91
CA ARG A 12 10.72 -4.34 -14.72
C ARG A 12 11.69 -4.02 -15.85
N ILE A 13 11.59 -2.82 -16.44
CA ILE A 13 12.51 -2.38 -17.51
C ILE A 13 13.76 -1.65 -16.98
N GLY A 14 14.02 -1.67 -15.66
CA GLY A 14 15.23 -1.10 -15.05
C GLY A 14 15.21 0.42 -14.84
N LYS A 15 14.11 1.12 -15.14
CA LYS A 15 13.99 2.58 -15.03
C LYS A 15 13.51 2.99 -13.63
N MET A 16 14.32 2.72 -12.61
CA MET A 16 13.96 2.90 -11.19
C MET A 16 13.64 4.34 -10.82
N ARG A 17 14.35 5.34 -11.37
CA ARG A 17 14.05 6.76 -11.12
C ARG A 17 12.68 7.17 -11.67
N THR A 18 12.32 6.65 -12.83
CA THR A 18 11.00 6.90 -13.45
C THR A 18 9.90 6.19 -12.65
N ALA A 19 10.14 4.95 -12.22
CA ALA A 19 9.23 4.22 -11.34
C ALA A 19 8.95 5.01 -10.05
N LEU A 20 10.01 5.52 -9.40
CA LEU A 20 9.90 6.32 -8.19
C LEU A 20 9.06 7.60 -8.42
N ASN A 21 9.24 8.30 -9.54
CA ASN A 21 8.44 9.48 -9.86
C ASN A 21 6.94 9.16 -9.97
N PHE A 22 6.60 8.04 -10.63
CA PHE A 22 5.21 7.61 -10.73
C PHE A 22 4.60 7.24 -9.36
N LEU A 23 5.36 6.55 -8.51
CA LEU A 23 4.91 6.22 -7.16
C LEU A 23 4.72 7.48 -6.30
N GLN A 24 5.59 8.47 -6.42
CA GLN A 24 5.46 9.71 -5.64
C GLN A 24 4.26 10.55 -6.09
N ARG A 25 3.91 10.50 -7.38
CA ARG A 25 2.67 11.06 -7.90
C ARG A 25 1.45 10.30 -7.42
N ALA A 26 1.50 8.96 -7.38
CA ALA A 26 0.45 8.13 -6.79
C ALA A 26 0.19 8.54 -5.34
N LEU A 27 1.25 8.62 -4.54
CA LEU A 27 1.18 8.98 -3.13
C LEU A 27 0.56 10.37 -2.90
N THR A 28 0.92 11.35 -3.73
CA THR A 28 0.33 12.69 -3.67
C THR A 28 -1.18 12.67 -3.91
N ILE A 29 -1.65 11.83 -4.83
CA ILE A 29 -3.08 11.72 -5.15
C ILE A 29 -3.81 10.97 -4.05
N GLU A 30 -3.26 9.85 -3.59
CA GLU A 30 -3.84 9.01 -2.52
C GLU A 30 -3.97 9.78 -1.21
N SER A 31 -2.98 10.61 -0.87
CA SER A 31 -3.04 11.51 0.28
C SER A 31 -4.15 12.56 0.16
N ARG A 32 -4.41 13.09 -1.05
CA ARG A 32 -5.53 14.04 -1.28
C ARG A 32 -6.89 13.37 -1.23
N LEU A 33 -6.98 12.13 -1.70
CA LEU A 33 -8.20 11.33 -1.70
C LEU A 33 -8.44 10.65 -0.34
N GLN A 34 -7.55 10.81 0.63
CA GLN A 34 -7.65 10.21 1.97
C GLN A 34 -7.85 8.69 1.91
N ARG A 35 -7.09 8.00 1.05
CA ARG A 35 -7.15 6.54 0.88
C ARG A 35 -5.95 5.85 1.55
N PRO A 36 -5.98 5.65 2.88
CA PRO A 36 -4.81 5.16 3.64
C PRO A 36 -4.37 3.75 3.23
N GLU A 37 -5.30 2.91 2.76
CA GLU A 37 -5.02 1.56 2.26
C GLU A 37 -4.07 1.59 1.05
N THR A 38 -4.44 2.33 0.02
CA THR A 38 -3.62 2.46 -1.20
C THR A 38 -2.31 3.18 -0.91
N GLN A 39 -2.33 4.11 0.05
CA GLN A 39 -1.16 4.86 0.46
C GLN A 39 -0.10 3.92 1.09
N ALA A 40 -0.51 2.98 1.95
CA ALA A 40 0.40 2.01 2.55
C ALA A 40 1.09 1.12 1.49
N ASP A 41 0.33 0.61 0.52
CA ASP A 41 0.87 -0.18 -0.59
C ASP A 41 1.85 0.63 -1.45
N THR A 42 1.53 1.90 -1.72
CA THR A 42 2.41 2.82 -2.45
C THR A 42 3.71 3.07 -1.68
N HIS A 43 3.67 3.25 -0.35
CA HIS A 43 4.86 3.36 0.49
C HIS A 43 5.75 2.11 0.40
N LEU A 44 5.18 0.90 0.42
CA LEU A 44 5.95 -0.33 0.26
C LEU A 44 6.60 -0.47 -1.11
N ASN A 45 5.89 -0.06 -2.17
CA ASN A 45 6.45 -0.04 -3.52
C ASN A 45 7.60 0.96 -3.63
N ILE A 46 7.49 2.13 -2.98
CA ILE A 46 8.58 3.13 -2.92
C ILE A 46 9.78 2.55 -2.16
N CYS A 47 9.55 1.92 -1.01
CA CYS A 47 10.58 1.24 -0.23
C CYS A 47 11.38 0.26 -1.09
N ALA A 48 10.68 -0.65 -1.80
CA ALA A 48 11.34 -1.63 -2.67
C ALA A 48 12.16 -0.97 -3.80
N VAL A 49 11.67 0.12 -4.40
CA VAL A 49 12.42 0.84 -5.45
C VAL A 49 13.64 1.57 -4.88
N LEU A 50 13.53 2.16 -3.70
CA LEU A 50 14.63 2.85 -3.02
C LEU A 50 15.71 1.88 -2.55
N SER A 51 15.32 0.71 -2.04
CA SER A 51 16.21 -0.39 -1.69
C SER A 51 17.05 -0.83 -2.90
N GLN A 52 16.41 -1.02 -4.06
CA GLN A 52 17.10 -1.31 -5.33
C GLN A 52 18.02 -0.18 -5.82
N LEU A 53 17.83 1.04 -5.33
CA LEU A 53 18.70 2.19 -5.60
C LEU A 53 19.78 2.39 -4.54
N ASN A 54 19.95 1.45 -3.59
CA ASN A 54 20.84 1.54 -2.43
C ASN A 54 20.58 2.77 -1.53
N LYS A 55 19.32 3.22 -1.46
CA LYS A 55 18.89 4.35 -0.63
C LYS A 55 18.17 3.85 0.62
N HIS A 56 18.88 3.06 1.43
CA HIS A 56 18.32 2.32 2.56
C HIS A 56 17.66 3.21 3.61
N GLU A 57 18.26 4.35 3.99
CA GLU A 57 17.63 5.28 4.96
C GLU A 57 16.27 5.79 4.49
N LEU A 58 16.15 6.13 3.20
CA LEU A 58 14.88 6.59 2.64
C LEU A 58 13.89 5.42 2.52
N ALA A 59 14.36 4.23 2.13
CA ALA A 59 13.53 3.03 2.06
C ALA A 59 12.95 2.68 3.43
N LEU A 60 13.74 2.79 4.49
CA LEU A 60 13.33 2.56 5.88
C LEU A 60 12.22 3.53 6.31
N ASN A 61 12.37 4.82 6.02
CA ASN A 61 11.33 5.83 6.32
C ASN A 61 10.00 5.50 5.64
N HIS A 62 10.03 5.03 4.38
CA HIS A 62 8.82 4.60 3.68
C HIS A 62 8.24 3.30 4.25
N ALA A 63 9.06 2.34 4.66
CA ALA A 63 8.59 1.12 5.34
C ALA A 63 7.90 1.46 6.67
N MET A 64 8.49 2.33 7.49
CA MET A 64 7.90 2.79 8.75
C MET A 64 6.56 3.51 8.52
N SER A 65 6.48 4.36 7.51
CA SER A 65 5.23 5.05 7.14
C SER A 65 4.12 4.05 6.80
N ALA A 66 4.44 3.00 6.04
CA ALA A 66 3.47 1.94 5.72
C ALA A 66 3.01 1.18 6.97
N VAL A 67 3.92 0.84 7.89
CA VAL A 67 3.58 0.18 9.17
C VAL A 67 2.61 1.03 9.98
N ILE A 68 2.89 2.33 10.13
CA ILE A 68 2.06 3.26 10.91
C ILE A 68 0.64 3.32 10.32
N LEU A 69 0.52 3.50 9.00
CA LEU A 69 -0.78 3.56 8.32
C LEU A 69 -1.57 2.26 8.50
N LEU A 70 -0.93 1.11 8.30
CA LEU A 70 -1.59 -0.20 8.44
C LEU A 70 -2.05 -0.44 9.89
N GLN A 71 -1.24 -0.08 10.88
CA GLN A 71 -1.61 -0.19 12.28
C GLN A 71 -2.79 0.74 12.63
N GLU A 72 -2.77 1.98 12.17
CA GLU A 72 -3.86 2.93 12.40
C GLU A 72 -5.17 2.40 11.81
N MET A 73 -5.14 1.87 10.58
CA MET A 73 -6.29 1.26 9.93
C MET A 73 -6.83 0.05 10.71
N MET A 74 -5.94 -0.85 11.15
CA MET A 74 -6.34 -2.01 11.94
C MET A 74 -6.92 -1.61 13.30
N LEU A 75 -6.39 -0.56 13.92
CA LEU A 75 -6.89 -0.04 15.18
C LEU A 75 -8.26 0.62 15.01
N ARG A 76 -8.44 1.47 14.00
CA ARG A 76 -9.74 2.09 13.66
C ARG A 76 -10.83 1.05 13.47
N ARG A 77 -10.55 0.00 12.68
CA ARG A 77 -11.48 -1.11 12.46
C ARG A 77 -11.81 -1.89 13.74
N LYS A 78 -10.86 -2.03 14.68
CA LYS A 78 -11.11 -2.68 15.98
C LYS A 78 -11.97 -1.82 16.90
N LEU A 79 -11.81 -0.50 16.85
CA LEU A 79 -12.53 0.45 17.72
C LEU A 79 -13.94 0.76 17.21
N ASP A 80 -14.12 0.78 15.89
CA ASP A 80 -15.40 1.01 15.24
C ASP A 80 -15.62 0.00 14.10
N PRO A 81 -16.21 -1.18 14.39
CA PRO A 81 -16.46 -2.21 13.39
C PRO A 81 -17.54 -1.82 12.36
N SER A 82 -18.34 -0.78 12.63
CA SER A 82 -19.38 -0.29 11.70
C SER A 82 -18.80 0.66 10.64
N SER A 83 -17.74 1.41 10.98
CA SER A 83 -17.00 2.25 10.02
C SER A 83 -16.33 1.46 8.89
N ALA A 84 -16.13 0.15 9.06
CA ALA A 84 -15.50 -0.71 8.05
C ALA A 84 -16.33 -0.86 6.76
N GLN A 85 -17.65 -0.60 6.80
CA GLN A 85 -18.52 -0.69 5.63
C GLN A 85 -18.43 0.53 4.70
N GLU A 86 -17.97 1.69 5.17
CA GLU A 86 -17.88 2.91 4.35
C GLU A 86 -16.68 2.88 3.39
N ASP A 87 -15.56 2.30 3.82
CA ASP A 87 -14.37 2.08 2.97
C ASP A 87 -14.58 0.95 1.92
N GLU A 88 -15.56 0.07 2.13
CA GLU A 88 -15.81 -1.12 1.30
C GLU A 88 -16.66 -0.84 0.03
N PHE A 89 -17.27 0.35 -0.09
CA PHE A 89 -18.20 0.67 -1.19
C PHE A 89 -17.52 1.12 -2.51
N GLU A 90 -16.25 1.55 -2.49
CA GLU A 90 -15.61 2.13 -3.69
C GLU A 90 -14.76 1.16 -4.53
N ASP A 91 -14.41 -0.04 -4.03
CA ASP A 91 -13.60 -1.03 -4.76
C ASP A 91 -14.40 -2.27 -5.21
N MET A 92 -15.73 -2.18 -5.24
CA MET A 92 -16.59 -3.30 -5.63
C MET A 92 -16.41 -3.61 -7.13
N PRO A 93 -16.02 -4.84 -7.53
CA PRO A 93 -16.32 -5.33 -8.87
C PRO A 93 -17.84 -5.35 -9.02
N LEU A 94 -18.37 -5.00 -10.20
CA LEU A 94 -19.79 -5.16 -10.51
C LEU A 94 -20.30 -6.53 -10.01
N PRO A 95 -21.52 -6.61 -9.44
CA PRO A 95 -22.01 -7.82 -8.82
C PRO A 95 -22.10 -8.91 -9.89
N THR A 96 -21.13 -9.82 -9.88
CA THR A 96 -21.26 -11.13 -10.51
C THR A 96 -21.99 -11.99 -9.50
N GLY A 97 -23.12 -12.56 -9.93
CA GLY A 97 -24.20 -13.05 -9.08
C GLY A 97 -23.94 -14.28 -8.22
N ASP A 98 -22.73 -14.46 -7.69
CA ASP A 98 -22.41 -15.53 -6.75
C ASP A 98 -22.17 -14.94 -5.35
N GLY A 99 -23.14 -15.14 -4.47
CA GLY A 99 -23.16 -14.64 -3.09
C GLY A 99 -22.12 -15.29 -2.18
N GLN A 100 -20.83 -15.03 -2.40
CA GLN A 100 -19.78 -15.33 -1.44
C GLN A 100 -19.59 -14.19 -0.44
N PRO A 101 -19.49 -14.48 0.87
CA PRO A 101 -19.33 -13.45 1.89
C PRO A 101 -17.95 -12.78 1.78
N PRO A 102 -17.83 -11.46 1.99
CA PRO A 102 -16.55 -10.76 1.99
C PRO A 102 -15.74 -11.17 3.24
N LYS A 103 -14.77 -12.08 3.08
CA LYS A 103 -13.97 -12.60 4.22
C LYS A 103 -12.45 -12.63 4.01
N GLU A 104 -11.91 -12.13 2.89
CA GLU A 104 -10.46 -12.26 2.59
C GLU A 104 -9.61 -11.02 2.82
N GLN A 105 -10.16 -9.80 2.76
CA GLN A 105 -9.38 -8.55 2.88
C GLN A 105 -8.60 -8.38 4.20
N ASN A 106 -9.03 -9.00 5.29
CA ASN A 106 -8.31 -8.89 6.56
C ASN A 106 -7.01 -9.71 6.56
N LYS A 107 -6.94 -10.80 5.79
CA LYS A 107 -5.73 -11.60 5.62
C LYS A 107 -4.70 -10.86 4.78
N ASP A 108 -5.17 -10.16 3.74
CA ASP A 108 -4.32 -9.37 2.86
C ASP A 108 -3.62 -8.25 3.62
N LYS A 109 -4.35 -7.52 4.49
CA LYS A 109 -3.76 -6.46 5.33
C LYS A 109 -2.70 -6.98 6.31
N VAL A 110 -2.91 -8.16 6.89
CA VAL A 110 -1.91 -8.81 7.75
C VAL A 110 -0.68 -9.23 6.96
N ALA A 111 -0.85 -9.74 5.73
CA ALA A 111 0.26 -10.06 4.85
C ALA A 111 1.06 -8.80 4.46
N VAL A 112 0.38 -7.71 4.10
CA VAL A 112 1.01 -6.42 3.76
C VAL A 112 1.80 -5.87 4.96
N LEU A 113 1.25 -5.99 6.18
CA LEU A 113 1.95 -5.60 7.40
C LEU A 113 3.20 -6.46 7.65
N ALA A 114 3.14 -7.77 7.42
CA ALA A 114 4.30 -8.65 7.53
C ALA A 114 5.40 -8.26 6.52
N ILE A 115 5.02 -7.91 5.28
CA ILE A 115 5.96 -7.39 4.27
C ILE A 115 6.59 -6.08 4.74
N ALA A 116 5.81 -5.18 5.33
CA ALA A 116 6.30 -3.91 5.85
C ALA A 116 7.37 -4.10 6.94
N TYR A 117 7.12 -5.01 7.88
CA TYR A 117 8.11 -5.39 8.91
C TYR A 117 9.35 -6.06 8.33
N HIS A 118 9.18 -6.93 7.34
CA HIS A 118 10.31 -7.55 6.64
C HIS A 118 11.20 -6.49 5.99
N ASN A 119 10.62 -5.58 5.21
CA ASN A 119 11.36 -4.49 4.58
C ASN A 119 12.06 -3.62 5.63
N MET A 120 11.38 -3.25 6.72
CA MET A 120 11.98 -2.48 7.81
C MET A 120 13.18 -3.20 8.48
N GLY A 121 13.18 -4.53 8.52
CA GLY A 121 14.30 -5.33 9.03
C GLY A 121 15.47 -5.46 8.03
N VAL A 122 15.17 -5.48 6.74
CA VAL A 122 16.18 -5.58 5.67
C VAL A 122 16.92 -4.26 5.44
N GLU A 123 16.24 -3.13 5.62
CA GLU A 123 16.82 -1.80 5.39
C GLU A 123 17.62 -1.24 6.60
N GLN A 124 17.98 -2.08 7.58
CA GLN A 124 18.79 -1.73 8.77
C GLN A 124 20.29 -1.89 8.57
#